data_AF-A0A522UFQ5-F1
#
_entry.id   AF-A0A522UFQ5-F1
#
_cell.length_a   1.000
_cell.length_b   1.000
_cell.length_c   1.000
_cell.angle_alpha   90.00
_cell.angle_beta   90.00
_cell.angle_gamma   90.00
#
_symmetry.space_group_name_H-M   'P 1'
#
loop_
_entity.id
_entity.type
_entity.pdbx_description
1 polymer ?
#
loop_
_entity_poly.entity_id
_entity_poly.type
_entity_poly.pdbx_seq_one_letter_code
_entity_poly.pdbx_strand_id
1 'polypeptide(L)'
;DWDRLYNVDFFIEVNDKYIGIQIKPITFEHTFENYKWQEMQETTHLKFQKKFGGRVFIVFSVKVGDKKTIKNIEVIEEIKNEIEKLRK
;
A
#
# COMPACT_ATOMS: atom_id res chain seq x y z
N ASP A 1 -2.90 8.92 14.55
CA ASP A 1 -2.01 7.81 14.95
C ASP A 1 -2.08 6.54 14.08
N TRP A 2 -1.95 6.63 12.75
CA TRP A 2 -1.98 5.45 11.86
C TRP A 2 -0.64 5.22 11.15
N ASP A 3 -0.03 6.32 10.73
CA ASP A 3 1.24 6.43 10.03
C ASP A 3 2.39 5.62 10.70
N ARG A 4 2.49 5.71 12.04
CA ARG A 4 3.56 5.04 12.82
C ARG A 4 3.29 3.57 13.18
N LEU A 5 2.04 3.12 13.11
CA LEU A 5 1.63 1.79 13.58
C LEU A 5 1.52 0.76 12.45
N TYR A 6 1.11 1.21 11.27
CA TYR A 6 0.82 0.31 10.15
C TYR A 6 1.63 0.61 8.88
N ASN A 7 2.52 1.62 8.90
CA ASN A 7 3.26 2.10 7.72
C ASN A 7 2.33 2.44 6.54
N VAL A 8 1.28 3.20 6.82
CA VAL A 8 0.27 3.61 5.85
C VAL A 8 0.35 5.12 5.68
N ASP A 9 0.75 5.59 4.49
CA ASP A 9 0.84 7.01 4.14
C ASP A 9 -0.55 7.62 3.87
N PHE A 10 -1.41 6.87 3.18
CA PHE A 10 -2.76 7.29 2.81
C PHE A 10 -3.76 6.18 3.11
N PHE A 11 -5.01 6.54 3.37
CA PHE A 11 -6.07 5.56 3.52
C PHE A 11 -7.33 5.98 2.78
N ILE A 12 -8.15 4.99 2.45
CA ILE A 12 -9.48 5.17 1.86
C ILE A 12 -10.47 4.47 2.78
N GLU A 13 -11.48 5.21 3.21
CA GLU A 13 -12.59 4.66 4.00
C GLU A 13 -13.73 4.24 3.07
N VAL A 14 -14.25 3.04 3.26
CA VAL A 14 -15.34 2.44 2.48
C VAL A 14 -16.25 1.64 3.40
N ASN A 15 -17.48 2.09 3.64
CA ASN A 15 -18.49 1.42 4.48
C ASN A 15 -17.91 0.95 5.84
N ASP A 16 -17.38 1.89 6.64
CA ASP A 16 -16.75 1.64 7.95
C ASP A 16 -15.50 0.74 7.93
N LYS A 17 -15.01 0.36 6.75
CA LYS A 17 -13.74 -0.36 6.55
C LYS A 17 -12.69 0.59 5.98
N TYR A 18 -11.43 0.24 6.19
CA TYR A 18 -10.32 1.07 5.73
C TYR A 18 -9.41 0.28 4.80
N ILE A 19 -9.01 0.91 3.71
CA ILE A 19 -7.96 0.47 2.79
C ILE A 19 -6.74 1.33 3.06
N GLY A 20 -5.58 0.72 3.29
CA GLY A 20 -4.32 1.43 3.44
C GLY A 20 -3.56 1.53 2.13
N ILE A 21 -2.82 2.61 1.95
CA ILE A 21 -1.94 2.86 0.81
C ILE A 21 -0.59 3.33 1.36
N GLN A 22 0.47 2.60 1.02
CA GLN A 22 1.85 2.95 1.33
C GLN A 22 2.56 3.39 0.06
N ILE A 23 3.26 4.53 0.07
CA ILE A 23 4.02 5.01 -1.10
C ILE A 23 5.51 4.83 -0.86
N LYS A 24 6.15 4.02 -1.71
CA LYS A 24 7.60 3.84 -1.66
C LYS A 24 8.29 4.42 -2.90
N PRO A 25 9.26 5.34 -2.74
CA PRO A 25 10.11 5.74 -3.83
C PRO A 25 11.09 4.60 -4.16
N ILE A 26 11.11 4.15 -5.41
CA ILE A 26 12.09 3.17 -5.90
C ILE A 26 13.13 3.87 -6.76
N THR A 27 14.37 3.85 -6.29
CA THR A 27 15.57 4.09 -7.09
C THR A 27 16.11 2.76 -7.61
N PHE A 28 16.84 2.78 -8.72
CA PHE A 28 17.24 1.59 -9.48
C PHE A 28 18.16 0.59 -8.73
N GLU A 29 18.53 0.86 -7.47
CA GLU A 29 19.66 0.21 -6.77
C GLU A 29 19.32 -0.65 -5.54
N HIS A 30 18.06 -0.89 -5.17
CA HIS A 30 17.77 -1.71 -3.96
C HIS A 30 17.06 -3.03 -4.27
N THR A 31 17.84 -4.02 -4.69
CA THR A 31 17.39 -5.42 -4.87
C THR A 31 17.57 -6.28 -3.62
N PHE A 32 18.44 -5.91 -2.67
CA PHE A 32 18.82 -6.79 -1.53
C PHE A 32 17.92 -6.71 -0.28
N GLU A 33 17.17 -5.62 -0.08
CA GLU A 33 16.33 -5.43 1.11
C GLU A 33 14.92 -6.04 1.00
N ASN A 34 14.52 -6.59 -0.16
CA ASN A 34 13.14 -6.98 -0.44
C ASN A 34 12.60 -8.11 0.45
N TYR A 35 13.42 -9.10 0.82
CA TYR A 35 12.94 -10.32 1.48
C TYR A 35 12.49 -10.09 2.93
N LYS A 36 13.32 -9.43 3.76
CA LYS A 36 12.95 -9.08 5.15
C LYS A 36 11.81 -8.07 5.21
N TRP A 37 11.75 -7.19 4.22
CA TRP A 37 10.67 -6.21 4.11
C TRP A 37 9.33 -6.84 3.75
N GLN A 38 9.29 -7.90 2.94
CA GLN A 38 8.05 -8.60 2.59
C GLN A 38 7.40 -9.22 3.82
N GLU A 39 8.15 -9.96 4.65
CA GLU A 39 7.59 -10.61 5.85
C GLU A 39 7.06 -9.61 6.89
N MET A 40 7.79 -8.51 7.11
CA MET A 40 7.36 -7.45 8.02
C MET A 40 6.11 -6.72 7.50
N GLN A 41 6.03 -6.48 6.19
CA GLN A 41 4.87 -5.87 5.56
C GLN A 41 3.67 -6.80 5.62
N GLU A 42 3.81 -8.09 5.29
CA GLU A 42 2.72 -9.07 5.41
C GLU A 42 2.14 -9.11 6.81
N THR A 43 3.00 -9.19 7.82
CA THR A 43 2.55 -9.21 9.23
C THR A 43 1.78 -7.95 9.60
N THR A 44 2.23 -6.79 9.13
CA THR A 44 1.60 -5.49 9.42
C THR A 44 0.28 -5.32 8.67
N HIS A 45 0.26 -5.72 7.39
CA HIS A 45 -0.93 -5.70 6.54
C HIS A 45 -2.01 -6.66 7.05
N LEU A 46 -1.62 -7.86 7.50
CA LEU A 46 -2.54 -8.81 8.14
C LEU A 46 -3.17 -8.23 9.41
N LYS A 47 -2.38 -7.52 10.24
CA LYS A 47 -2.91 -6.83 11.43
C LYS A 47 -3.88 -5.72 11.05
N PHE A 48 -3.56 -4.92 10.03
CA PHE A 48 -4.43 -3.87 9.54
C PHE A 48 -5.74 -4.46 9.01
N GLN A 49 -5.67 -5.49 8.17
CA GLN A 49 -6.85 -6.16 7.62
C GLN A 49 -7.73 -6.77 8.71
N LYS A 50 -7.13 -7.41 9.73
CA LYS A 50 -7.89 -7.94 10.88
C LYS A 50 -8.59 -6.86 11.70
N LYS A 51 -8.00 -5.68 11.80
CA LYS A 51 -8.51 -4.59 12.64
C LYS A 51 -9.51 -3.69 11.92
N PHE A 52 -9.31 -3.46 10.62
CA PHE A 52 -10.02 -2.45 9.84
C PHE A 52 -10.74 -3.00 8.60
N GLY A 53 -10.64 -4.31 8.34
CA GLY A 53 -11.41 -5.02 7.33
C GLY A 53 -10.90 -4.91 5.89
N GLY A 54 -10.14 -3.86 5.53
CA GLY A 54 -9.56 -3.70 4.19
C GLY A 54 -8.06 -3.98 4.13
N ARG A 55 -7.54 -4.08 2.91
CA ARG A 55 -6.13 -4.40 2.63
C ARG A 55 -5.25 -3.15 2.59
N VAL A 56 -3.95 -3.36 2.72
CA VAL A 56 -2.94 -2.31 2.50
C VAL A 56 -2.24 -2.59 1.16
N PHE A 57 -2.18 -1.56 0.31
CA PHE A 57 -1.56 -1.59 -1.00
C PHE A 57 -0.28 -0.77 -1.01
N ILE A 58 0.74 -1.23 -1.72
CA ILE A 58 2.01 -0.52 -1.83
C ILE A 58 2.11 0.06 -3.23
N VAL A 59 2.27 1.37 -3.33
CA VAL A 59 2.45 2.10 -4.57
C VAL A 59 3.93 2.43 -4.72
N PHE A 60 4.52 1.93 -5.80
CA PHE A 60 5.91 2.24 -6.13
C PHE A 60 5.96 3.49 -7.00
N SER A 61 6.57 4.55 -6.47
CA SER A 61 6.81 5.78 -7.23
C SER A 61 8.27 5.81 -7.72
N VAL A 62 8.47 6.12 -8.99
CA VAL A 62 9.79 6.37 -9.57
C VAL A 62 9.87 7.83 -9.99
N LYS A 63 10.95 8.50 -9.64
CA LYS A 63 11.22 9.86 -10.11
C LYS A 63 11.99 9.77 -11.44
N VAL A 64 11.36 10.15 -12.54
CA VAL A 64 11.98 10.22 -13.88
C VAL A 64 12.10 11.71 -14.24
N GLY A 65 13.32 12.25 -14.10
CA GLY A 65 13.56 13.69 -14.21
C GLY A 65 12.84 14.47 -13.11
N ASP A 66 12.01 15.45 -13.48
CA ASP A 66 11.19 16.23 -12.54
C ASP A 66 9.81 15.61 -12.23
N LYS A 67 9.42 14.53 -12.93
CA LYS A 67 8.10 13.91 -12.77
C LYS A 67 8.17 12.65 -11.90
N LYS A 68 7.22 12.52 -10.96
CA LYS A 68 6.97 11.28 -10.22
C LYS A 68 5.96 10.46 -10.98
N THR A 69 6.34 9.24 -11.36
CA THR A 69 5.48 8.30 -12.08
C THR A 69 5.26 7.07 -11.22
N ILE A 70 4.04 6.53 -11.21
CA ILE A 70 3.74 5.26 -10.55
C ILE A 70 4.25 4.13 -11.43
N LYS A 71 5.09 3.25 -10.90
CA LYS A 71 5.64 2.12 -11.64
C LYS A 71 4.69 0.92 -11.64
N ASN A 72 3.98 0.67 -10.54
CA ASN A 72 3.01 -0.44 -10.45
C ASN A 72 1.59 0.05 -10.70
N ILE A 73 1.30 0.48 -11.93
CA ILE A 73 -0.04 0.96 -12.29
C ILE A 73 -1.15 -0.07 -12.01
N GLU A 74 -0.83 -1.37 -12.01
CA GLU A 74 -1.74 -2.47 -11.68
C GLU A 74 -2.37 -2.33 -10.27
N VAL A 75 -1.64 -1.72 -9.32
CA VAL A 75 -2.14 -1.50 -7.95
C VAL A 75 -3.38 -0.61 -7.94
N ILE A 76 -3.53 0.27 -8.94
CA ILE A 76 -4.69 1.16 -9.06
C ILE A 76 -5.94 0.33 -9.34
N GLU A 77 -5.84 -0.69 -10.19
CA GLU A 77 -6.94 -1.61 -10.48
C GLU A 77 -7.25 -2.50 -9.27
N GLU A 78 -6.23 -2.98 -8.56
CA GLU A 78 -6.43 -3.75 -7.34
C GLU A 78 -7.15 -2.95 -6.24
N ILE A 79 -6.76 -1.68 -6.03
CA ILE A 79 -7.42 -0.78 -5.09
C ILE A 79 -8.88 -0.57 -5.50
N LYS A 80 -9.16 -0.33 -6.79
CA LYS A 80 -10.54 -0.18 -7.28
C LYS A 80 -11.38 -1.43 -7.02
N ASN A 81 -10.84 -2.61 -7.33
CA ASN A 81 -11.52 -3.88 -7.09
C ASN A 81 -11.79 -4.12 -5.60
N GLU A 82 -10.84 -3.78 -4.72
CA GLU A 82 -11.04 -3.90 -3.27
C GLU A 82 -12.10 -2.91 -2.79
N ILE A 83 -12.11 -1.66 -3.28
CA ILE A 83 -13.18 -0.69 -2.98
C ILE A 83 -14.54 -1.26 -3.40
N GLU A 84 -14.68 -1.79 -4.62
CA GLU A 84 -15.95 -2.38 -5.08
C GLU A 84 -16.37 -3.58 -4.24
N LYS A 85 -15.42 -4.41 -3.81
CA LYS A 85 -15.67 -5.54 -2.92
C LYS A 85 -16.12 -5.11 -1.53
N LEU A 86 -15.53 -4.04 -0.98
CA LEU A 86 -15.90 -3.52 0.34
C LEU A 86 -17.21 -2.73 0.32
N ARG A 87 -17.62 -2.22 -0.85
CA ARG A 87 -18.92 -1.56 -1.07
C ARG A 87 -20.10 -2.53 -1.09
N LYS A 88 -19.88 -3.80 -1.45
CA LYS A 88 -20.86 -4.88 -1.39
C LYS A 88 -21.03 -5.41 0.02
#